data_AF-A0A392RDJ2-F1
#
_entry.id   AF-A0A392RDJ2-F1
#
_cell.length_a   1.000
_cell.length_b   1.000
_cell.length_c   1.000
_cell.angle_alpha   90.00
_cell.angle_beta   90.00
_cell.angle_gamma   90.00
#
_symmetry.space_group_name_H-M   'P 1'
#
loop_
_entity.id
_entity.type
_entity.pdbx_description
1 polymer ?
#
loop_
_entity_poly.entity_id
_entity_poly.type
_entity_poly.pdbx_seq_one_letter_code
_entity_poly.pdbx_strand_id
1 'polypeptide(L)' 'HYKGTVLNEEKRVFYDTRVDNDGQPLDFCSGEGLVPEGFELCVRLMLPGEMALVTCPPDYAYDKFPRLLMKF' A
#
# COMPACT_ATOMS: atom_id res chain seq x y z
N HIS A 1 -5.22 5.30 6.39
CA HIS A 1 -4.08 4.52 6.92
C HIS A 1 -3.99 3.18 6.22
N TYR A 2 -2.78 2.68 6.01
CA TYR A 2 -2.54 1.32 5.56
C TYR A 2 -1.34 0.70 6.29
N LYS A 3 -1.29 -0.62 6.26
CA LYS A 3 -0.19 -1.44 6.75
C LYS A 3 0.16 -2.48 5.70
N GLY A 4 1.40 -2.45 5.23
CA GLY A 4 1.95 -3.37 4.25
C GLY A 4 2.74 -4.49 4.92
N THR A 5 2.45 -5.74 4.54
CA THR A 5 3.18 -6.93 5.01
C THR A 5 3.64 -7.79 3.85
N VAL A 6 4.83 -8.37 3.96
CA VAL A 6 5.31 -9.41 3.05
C VAL A 6 4.57 -10.71 3.36
N LEU A 7 4.15 -11.43 2.32
CA LEU A 7 3.52 -12.74 2.44
C LEU A 7 4.58 -13.83 2.66
N ASN A 8 5.17 -13.85 3.86
CA ASN A 8 6.04 -14.91 4.35
C ASN A 8 5.54 -15.41 5.72
N GLU A 9 6.17 -16.45 6.28
CA GLU A 9 5.79 -17.01 7.58
C GLU A 9 5.87 -15.96 8.71
N GLU A 10 6.84 -15.05 8.62
CA GLU A 10 7.08 -13.98 9.59
C GLU A 10 6.11 -12.80 9.47
N LYS A 11 5.34 -12.71 8.37
CA LYS A 11 4.47 -11.57 8.00
C LYS A 11 5.13 -10.21 8.24
N ARG A 12 6.39 -10.06 7.84
CA ARG A 12 7.18 -8.87 8.12
C ARG A 12 6.45 -7.62 7.61
N VAL A 13 6.27 -6.65 8.50
CA VAL A 13 5.75 -5.31 8.15
C VAL A 13 6.86 -4.56 7.41
N PHE A 14 6.57 -4.10 6.19
CA PHE A 14 7.49 -3.24 5.46
C PHE A 14 7.13 -1.76 5.59
N TYR A 15 5.85 -1.45 5.84
CA TYR A 15 5.40 -0.08 6.07
C TYR A 15 4.09 -0.03 6.86
N ASP A 16 3.96 0.88 7.81
CA ASP A 16 2.74 1.19 8.55
C ASP A 16 2.61 2.70 8.69
N THR A 17 1.61 3.31 8.04
CA THR A 17 1.37 4.77 8.12
C THR A 17 1.17 5.29 9.54
N ARG A 18 0.76 4.44 10.49
CA ARG A 18 0.60 4.85 11.90
C ARG A 18 1.94 4.98 12.62
N VAL A 19 2.98 4.31 12.15
CA VAL A 19 4.32 4.25 12.76
C VAL A 19 5.34 5.04 11.92
N ASP A 20 5.39 4.78 10.62
CA ASP A 20 6.43 5.27 9.69
C ASP A 20 6.07 6.59 9.00
N ASN A 21 4.91 7.18 9.32
CA ASN A 21 4.43 8.44 8.75
C ASN A 21 3.93 9.40 9.85
N ASP A 22 4.56 9.39 11.03
CA ASP A 22 4.22 10.27 12.16
C ASP A 22 2.73 10.22 12.56
N GLY A 23 2.10 9.06 12.38
CA GLY A 23 0.66 8.89 12.63
C GLY A 23 -0.25 9.56 11.60
N GLN A 24 0.27 10.14 10.53
CA GLN A 24 -0.51 10.76 9.47
C GLN A 24 -1.00 9.72 8.44
N PRO A 25 -2.21 9.88 7.89
CA PRO A 25 -2.64 9.07 6.75
C PRO A 25 -1.78 9.35 5.52
N LEU A 26 -1.79 8.42 4.57
CA LEU A 26 -1.25 8.67 3.24
C LEU A 26 -2.32 9.42 2.43
N ASP A 27 -1.97 10.60 1.93
CA ASP A 27 -2.78 11.37 1.00
C ASP A 27 -2.20 11.26 -0.42
N PHE A 28 -3.04 10.90 -1.39
CA PHE A 28 -2.67 10.82 -2.80
C PHE A 28 -3.91 11.01 -3.69
N CYS A 29 -3.69 11.44 -4.93
CA CYS A 29 -4.73 11.47 -5.96
C CYS A 29 -4.58 10.28 -6.90
N SER A 30 -5.72 9.75 -7.38
CA SER A 30 -5.73 8.68 -8.38
C SER A 30 -5.05 9.11 -9.68
N GLY A 31 -4.27 8.21 -10.28
CA GLY A 31 -3.58 8.45 -11.55
C GLY A 31 -2.22 9.15 -11.45
N GLU A 32 -1.75 9.52 -10.25
CA GLU A 32 -0.45 10.17 -10.05
C GLU A 32 0.74 9.19 -10.06
N GLY A 33 0.48 7.87 -10.00
CA GLY A 33 1.54 6.85 -9.94
C GLY A 33 2.36 6.88 -8.65
N LEU A 34 1.82 7.45 -7.57
CA LEU A 34 2.48 7.58 -6.26
C LEU A 34 2.40 6.30 -5.42
N VAL A 35 1.55 5.37 -5.81
CA VAL A 35 1.31 4.11 -5.12
C VAL A 35 1.25 2.94 -6.12
N PRO A 36 1.49 1.69 -5.66
CA PRO A 36 1.31 0.53 -6.52
C PRO A 36 -0.10 0.44 -7.11
N GLU A 37 -0.19 0.01 -8.37
CA GLU A 37 -1.45 -0.10 -9.11
C GLU A 37 -2.51 -0.92 -8.36
N GLY A 38 -2.11 -2.07 -7.80
CA GLY A 38 -3.02 -2.90 -7.02
C GLY A 38 -3.56 -2.19 -5.76
N PHE A 39 -2.75 -1.34 -5.13
CA PHE A 39 -3.20 -0.57 -3.96
C PHE A 39 -4.19 0.53 -4.38
N GLU A 40 -3.90 1.27 -5.44
CA GLU A 40 -4.83 2.29 -5.96
C GLU A 40 -6.18 1.68 -6.37
N LEU A 41 -6.18 0.58 -7.13
CA LEU A 41 -7.39 -0.11 -7.55
C LEU A 41 -8.26 -0.52 -6.36
N CYS A 42 -7.64 -1.01 -5.29
CA CYS A 42 -8.37 -1.42 -4.09
C CYS A 42 -8.97 -0.23 -3.37
N VAL A 43 -8.21 0.85 -3.15
CA VAL A 43 -8.72 2.07 -2.50
C VAL A 43 -9.90 2.66 -3.29
N ARG A 44 -9.87 2.59 -4.62
CA ARG A 44 -10.98 3.06 -5.49
C ARG A 44 -12.28 2.27 -5.33
N LEU A 45 -12.22 1.03 -4.85
CA LEU A 45 -13.39 0.19 -4.61
C LEU A 45 -13.94 0.33 -3.19
N MET A 46 -13.18 0.94 -2.28
CA MET A 46 -13.55 1.05 -0.87
C MET A 46 -14.60 2.13 -0.63
N LEU A 47 -15.44 1.91 0.39
CA LEU A 47 -16.33 2.93 0.94
C LEU A 47 -15.60 3.79 1.99
N PRO A 48 -16.04 5.05 2.22
CA PRO A 48 -15.48 5.87 3.29
C PRO A 48 -15.56 5.19 4.65
N GLY A 49 -14.41 5.04 5.32
CA GLY A 49 -14.29 4.41 6.64
C GLY A 49 -14.15 2.88 6.62
N GLU A 50 -14.18 2.25 5.44
CA GLU A 50 -13.98 0.81 5.31
C GLU A 50 -12.56 0.37 5.72
N MET A 51 -12.45 -0.85 6.25
CA MET A 51 -11.19 -1.54 6.47
C MET A 51 -11.18 -2.85 5.68
N ALA A 52 -10.21 -3.01 4.80
CA ALA A 52 -10.08 -4.18 3.94
C ALA A 52 -8.67 -4.79 4.05
N LEU A 53 -8.60 -6.11 3.89
CA LEU A 53 -7.34 -6.85 3.72
C LEU A 53 -7.24 -7.27 2.25
N VAL A 54 -6.18 -6.82 1.59
CA VAL A 54 -5.93 -7.10 0.18
C VAL A 54 -4.59 -7.79 0.04
N THR A 55 -4.54 -8.84 -0.79
CA THR A 55 -3.28 -9.44 -1.23
C THR A 55 -3.10 -9.15 -2.71
N CYS A 56 -2.04 -8.41 -3.04
CA CYS A 56 -1.72 -8.07 -4.43
C CYS A 56 -0.65 -9.03 -4.96
N PRO A 57 -0.80 -9.56 -6.19
CA PRO A 57 0.28 -10.27 -6.85
C PRO A 57 1.44 -9.32 -7.20
N PRO A 58 2.66 -9.85 -7.40
CA PRO A 58 3.89 -9.05 -7.63
C PRO A 58 3.79 -8.02 -8.75
N ASP A 59 3.09 -8.35 -9.83
CA ASP A 59 2.92 -7.54 -11.04
C ASP A 59 1.97 -6.34 -10.87
N TYR A 60 1.20 -6.30 -9.78
CA TYR A 60 0.39 -5.16 -9.33
C TYR A 60 1.01 -4.44 -8.12
N ALA A 61 2.12 -4.96 -7.59
CA ALA A 61 2.81 -4.44 -6.42
C ALA A 61 4.18 -3.87 -6.79
N TYR A 62 5.23 -4.70 -6.83
CA TYR A 62 6.62 -4.25 -6.89
C TYR A 62 7.32 -4.47 -8.23
N ASP A 63 6.82 -5.32 -9.13
CA ASP A 63 7.50 -5.59 -10.40
C ASP A 63 7.43 -4.39 -11.37
N LYS A 64 6.31 -3.66 -11.34
CA LYS A 64 6.07 -2.49 -12.20
C LYS A 64 6.22 -1.16 -11.48
N PHE A 65 6.36 -1.17 -10.15
CA PHE A 65 6.43 0.04 -9.35
C PHE A 65 7.88 0.39 -9.02
N PRO A 66 8.33 1.64 -9.26
CA PRO A 66 9.73 2.00 -9.05
C PRO A 66 10.18 1.76 -7.61
N ARG A 67 11.27 1.00 -7.45
CA ARG A 67 11.87 0.71 -6.13
C ARG A 67 12.28 1.97 -5.36
N LEU A 68 12.57 3.08 -6.04
CA LEU A 68 12.88 4.37 -5.41
C LEU A 68 11.71 4.97 -4.62
N LEU A 69 10.47 4.58 -4.95
CA LEU A 69 9.26 5.01 -4.25
C LEU A 69 8.80 3.98 -3.22
N MET A 70 9.40 2.78 -3.19
CA MET A 70 9.10 1.77 -2.19
C MET A 70 10.02 1.96 -0.98
N LYS A 71 9.44 2.40 0.13
CA LYS A 71 10.08 2.32 1.45
C LYS A 71 10.00 0.84 1.91
N PHE A 72 11.08 0.08 1.77
CA PHE A 72 11.26 -1.27 2.32
C PHE A 72 12.24 -1.30 3.49
#